data_AF-A0A966WSE1-F1
#
_entry.id   AF-A0A966WSE1-F1
#
_cell.length_a   1.000
_cell.length_b   1.000
_cell.length_c   1.000
_cell.angle_alpha   90.00
_cell.angle_beta   90.00
_cell.angle_gamma   90.00
#
_symmetry.space_group_name_H-M   'P 1'
#
loop_
_entity.id
_entity.type
_entity.pdbx_description
1 polymer ?
#
loop_
_entity_poly.entity_id
_entity_poly.type
_entity_poly.pdbx_seq_one_letter_code
_entity_poly.pdbx_strand_id
1 'polypeptide(L)'
;MGRLKDAWNALRGYSASADLRASSWSPSAGSANAEVAGAAATVARRARDAVRNDPYAARIVDLWTANAVGAGITTRWPDATHSALWRRWAESTACDAEGRLDLYGLQALAMRAVVESGECFIRLLPVEVTPNNPVGLRLQVLESDHLDTSRIGMLDGLATLNGIALDDAGAPLAYWLFHRHPGAWWPGMPGPWASEPIPARDVLHLYRKRR
;
A
#
# COMPACT_ATOMS: atom_id res chain seq x y z
N MET A 1 0.15 39.91 -8.54
CA MET A 1 0.84 38.85 -7.78
C MET A 1 -0.02 38.12 -6.71
N GLY A 2 -1.28 38.53 -6.44
CA GLY A 2 -2.13 37.88 -5.42
C GLY A 2 -2.90 36.63 -5.90
N ARG A 3 -3.46 36.67 -7.12
CA ARG A 3 -4.34 35.60 -7.64
C ARG A 3 -3.67 34.23 -7.84
N LEU A 4 -2.36 34.19 -8.07
CA LEU A 4 -1.59 32.95 -8.18
C LEU A 4 -1.36 32.28 -6.81
N LYS A 5 -1.21 33.07 -5.74
CA LYS A 5 -1.11 32.53 -4.37
C LYS A 5 -2.46 32.04 -3.86
N ASP A 6 -3.54 32.73 -4.21
CA ASP A 6 -4.91 32.31 -3.83
C ASP A 6 -5.32 31.02 -4.54
N ALA A 7 -4.95 30.85 -5.82
CA ALA A 7 -5.13 29.58 -6.54
C ALA A 7 -4.29 28.43 -5.94
N TRP A 8 -3.09 28.72 -5.44
CA TRP A 8 -2.25 27.74 -4.72
C TRP A 8 -2.82 27.38 -3.34
N ASN A 9 -3.57 28.29 -2.72
CA ASN A 9 -4.27 28.04 -1.45
C ASN A 9 -5.54 27.18 -1.62
N ALA A 10 -6.13 27.16 -2.82
CA ALA A 10 -7.33 26.39 -3.15
C ALA A 10 -7.05 24.90 -3.44
N LEU A 11 -5.79 24.51 -3.69
CA LEU A 11 -5.33 23.14 -3.95
C LEU A 11 -4.79 22.45 -2.68
N ARG A 12 -5.28 22.81 -1.49
CA ARG A 12 -4.72 22.36 -0.22
C ARG A 12 -5.52 21.25 0.44
N GLY A 13 -4.89 20.09 0.56
CA GLY A 13 -5.36 18.95 1.37
C GLY A 13 -4.73 18.83 2.74
N TYR A 14 -4.42 17.59 3.15
CA TYR A 14 -3.88 17.28 4.48
C TYR A 14 -2.75 18.24 4.88
N SER A 15 -2.86 18.86 6.06
CA SER A 15 -1.88 19.85 6.56
C SER A 15 -0.46 19.30 6.66
N ALA A 16 -0.33 17.98 6.90
CA ALA A 16 0.93 17.26 6.92
C ALA A 16 1.67 17.26 5.57
N SER A 17 1.01 17.64 4.46
CA SER A 17 1.63 17.80 3.14
C SER A 17 2.13 19.23 2.85
N ALA A 18 1.87 20.21 3.73
CA ALA A 18 2.27 21.60 3.53
C ALA A 18 3.63 21.91 4.19
N ASP A 19 4.40 22.85 3.63
CA ASP A 19 5.74 23.25 4.13
C ASP A 19 5.76 24.59 4.91
N LEU A 20 4.61 25.22 5.14
CA LEU A 20 4.55 26.60 5.66
C LEU A 20 4.00 26.66 7.09
N ARG A 21 4.81 27.23 8.01
CA ARG A 21 4.42 27.53 9.42
C ARG A 21 3.22 28.48 9.55
N ALA A 22 2.93 29.28 8.51
CA ALA A 22 1.86 30.28 8.49
C ALA A 22 0.73 29.91 7.51
N SER A 23 0.38 28.62 7.41
CA SER A 23 -0.80 28.23 6.66
C SER A 23 -2.05 28.66 7.42
N SER A 24 -2.86 29.55 6.82
CA SER A 24 -4.22 29.74 7.26
C SER A 24 -4.97 28.40 7.16
N TRP A 25 -5.74 28.07 8.20
CA TRP A 25 -6.67 26.95 8.13
C TRP A 25 -7.69 27.22 7.01
N SER A 26 -7.49 26.56 5.87
CA SER A 26 -8.33 26.71 4.67
C SER A 26 -8.70 25.30 4.20
N PRO A 27 -9.77 24.69 4.77
CA PRO A 27 -10.17 23.35 4.41
C PRO A 27 -10.64 23.31 2.96
N SER A 28 -10.15 22.32 2.20
CA SER A 28 -10.62 22.06 0.85
C SER A 28 -12.08 21.56 0.83
N ALA A 29 -12.79 21.89 -0.25
CA ALA A 29 -14.12 21.34 -0.57
C ALA A 29 -14.05 20.09 -1.48
N GLY A 30 -12.85 19.58 -1.75
CA GLY A 30 -12.60 18.40 -2.58
C GLY A 30 -13.13 17.10 -1.98
N SER A 31 -13.32 16.09 -2.84
CA SER A 31 -13.64 14.74 -2.38
C SER A 31 -12.44 14.11 -1.65
N ALA A 32 -12.70 13.14 -0.78
CA ALA A 32 -11.62 12.44 -0.07
C ALA A 32 -10.57 11.86 -1.05
N ASN A 33 -11.01 11.35 -2.21
CA ASN A 33 -10.11 10.81 -3.24
C ASN A 33 -9.23 11.90 -3.87
N ALA A 34 -9.75 13.10 -4.10
CA ALA A 34 -8.97 14.21 -4.63
C ALA A 34 -7.92 14.70 -3.63
N GLU A 35 -8.27 14.76 -2.35
CA GLU A 35 -7.34 15.16 -1.28
C GLU A 35 -6.22 14.14 -1.06
N VAL A 36 -6.56 12.85 -1.09
CA VAL A 36 -5.59 11.75 -1.00
C VAL A 36 -4.63 11.81 -2.20
N ALA A 37 -5.14 12.04 -3.42
CA ALA A 37 -4.33 12.13 -4.63
C ALA A 37 -3.18 13.14 -4.51
N GLY A 38 -3.47 14.33 -3.99
CA GLY A 38 -2.51 15.43 -3.91
C GLY A 38 -1.52 15.31 -2.74
N ALA A 39 -1.89 14.62 -1.66
CA ALA A 39 -1.15 14.67 -0.40
C ALA A 39 -0.50 13.35 0.02
N ALA A 40 -1.06 12.19 -0.37
CA ALA A 40 -0.69 10.89 0.20
C ALA A 40 0.81 10.59 0.07
N ALA A 41 1.38 10.75 -1.13
CA ALA A 41 2.79 10.48 -1.38
C ALA A 41 3.73 11.35 -0.51
N THR A 42 3.41 12.64 -0.35
CA THR A 42 4.20 13.56 0.48
C THR A 42 4.10 13.20 1.95
N VAL A 43 2.90 12.91 2.46
CA VAL A 43 2.69 12.53 3.86
C VAL A 43 3.39 11.21 4.17
N ALA A 44 3.25 10.19 3.30
CA ALA A 44 3.93 8.91 3.47
C ALA A 44 5.45 9.07 3.50
N ARG A 45 6.03 9.86 2.59
CA ARG A 45 7.48 10.13 2.59
C ARG A 45 7.97 10.80 3.87
N ARG A 46 7.23 11.79 4.38
CA ARG A 46 7.56 12.47 5.64
C ARG A 46 7.42 11.53 6.84
N ALA A 47 6.40 10.67 6.86
CA ALA A 47 6.22 9.69 7.91
C ALA A 47 7.37 8.67 7.93
N ARG A 48 7.78 8.15 6.77
CA ARG A 48 8.95 7.25 6.65
C ARG A 48 10.25 7.93 7.08
N ASP A 49 10.46 9.20 6.72
CA ASP A 49 11.62 9.97 7.16
C ASP A 49 11.64 10.12 8.69
N ALA A 50 10.50 10.48 9.29
CA ALA A 50 10.37 10.57 10.74
C ALA A 50 10.66 9.21 11.42
N VAL A 51 10.11 8.10 10.91
CA VAL A 51 10.37 6.76 11.47
C VAL A 51 11.84 6.35 11.35
N ARG A 52 12.54 6.75 10.27
CA ARG A 52 13.97 6.46 10.10
C ARG A 52 14.86 7.26 11.05
N ASN A 53 14.48 8.51 11.34
CA ASN A 53 15.35 9.48 12.02
C ASN A 53 14.95 9.78 13.48
N ASP A 54 13.72 9.46 13.90
CA ASP A 54 13.20 9.71 15.24
C ASP A 54 12.82 8.39 15.95
N PRO A 55 13.52 8.05 17.06
CA PRO A 55 13.22 6.82 17.81
C PRO A 55 11.81 6.80 18.42
N TYR A 56 11.20 7.95 18.72
CA TYR A 56 9.83 8.00 19.20
C TYR A 56 8.83 7.67 18.10
N ALA A 57 9.04 8.19 16.89
CA ALA A 57 8.22 7.85 15.74
C ALA A 57 8.33 6.34 15.40
N ALA A 58 9.55 5.80 15.38
CA ALA A 58 9.78 4.37 15.22
C ALA A 58 9.04 3.55 16.28
N ARG A 59 9.16 3.93 17.56
CA ARG A 59 8.51 3.24 18.67
C ARG A 59 6.99 3.27 18.59
N ILE A 60 6.39 4.37 18.14
CA ILE A 60 4.94 4.47 17.94
C ILE A 60 4.49 3.43 16.91
N VAL A 61 5.14 3.37 15.75
CA VAL A 61 4.80 2.41 14.70
C VAL A 61 4.95 0.97 15.18
N ASP A 62 6.05 0.66 15.88
CA ASP A 62 6.29 -0.67 16.45
C ASP A 62 5.20 -1.07 17.45
N LEU A 63 4.82 -0.15 18.35
CA LEU A 63 3.81 -0.41 19.38
C LEU A 63 2.43 -0.70 18.78
N TRP A 64 2.01 0.08 17.79
CA TRP A 64 0.74 -0.16 17.09
C TRP A 64 0.76 -1.49 16.34
N THR A 65 1.86 -1.78 15.64
CA THR A 65 2.03 -3.03 14.90
C THR A 65 1.99 -4.24 15.83
N ALA A 66 2.75 -4.20 16.93
CA ALA A 66 2.82 -5.28 17.91
C ALA A 66 1.48 -5.53 18.61
N ASN A 67 0.74 -4.48 18.98
CA ASN A 67 -0.57 -4.64 19.62
C ASN A 67 -1.65 -5.14 18.65
N ALA A 68 -1.60 -4.74 17.38
CA ALA A 68 -2.59 -5.14 16.39
C ALA A 68 -2.39 -6.58 15.90
N VAL A 69 -1.14 -7.00 15.67
CA VAL A 69 -0.81 -8.33 15.14
C VAL A 69 -0.60 -9.35 16.26
N GLY A 70 0.02 -8.94 17.37
CA GLY A 70 0.36 -9.83 18.48
C GLY A 70 1.28 -10.97 18.04
N ALA A 71 0.88 -12.20 18.34
CA ALA A 71 1.59 -13.41 17.91
C ALA A 71 1.27 -13.83 16.46
N GLY A 72 0.45 -13.06 15.75
CA GLY A 72 -0.05 -13.40 14.43
C GLY A 72 -1.50 -13.88 14.45
N ILE A 73 -2.21 -13.54 13.39
CA ILE A 73 -3.59 -13.95 13.15
C ILE A 73 -3.54 -15.26 12.36
N THR A 74 -4.19 -16.29 12.90
CA THR A 74 -4.25 -17.60 12.25
C THR A 74 -5.69 -18.08 12.14
N THR A 75 -5.92 -19.01 11.23
CA THR A 75 -7.24 -19.63 11.03
C THR A 75 -7.35 -20.92 11.83
N ARG A 76 -8.58 -21.30 12.19
CA ARG A 76 -8.88 -22.60 12.79
C ARG A 76 -9.51 -23.49 11.72
N TRP A 77 -8.81 -24.56 11.37
CA TRP A 77 -9.32 -25.56 10.44
C TRP A 77 -10.15 -26.63 11.16
N PRO A 78 -11.18 -27.20 10.49
CA PRO A 78 -12.01 -28.26 11.06
C PRO A 78 -11.28 -29.60 11.14
N ASP A 79 -10.28 -29.85 10.30
CA ASP A 79 -9.52 -31.09 10.23
C ASP A 79 -8.00 -30.89 10.32
N ALA A 80 -7.31 -31.96 10.74
CA ALA A 80 -5.86 -31.95 10.93
C ALA A 80 -5.08 -31.82 9.62
N THR A 81 -5.63 -32.29 8.50
CA THR A 81 -4.95 -32.28 7.19
C THR A 81 -4.80 -30.85 6.70
N HIS A 82 -5.89 -30.09 6.59
CA HIS A 82 -5.83 -28.68 6.18
C HIS A 82 -5.06 -27.83 7.19
N SER A 83 -5.19 -28.12 8.49
CA SER A 83 -4.36 -27.46 9.51
C SER A 83 -2.86 -27.68 9.27
N ALA A 84 -2.44 -28.90 8.90
CA ALA A 84 -1.05 -29.20 8.65
C ALA A 84 -0.54 -28.53 7.35
N LEU A 85 -1.35 -28.54 6.28
CA LEU A 85 -1.01 -27.85 5.03
C LEU A 85 -0.85 -26.35 5.25
N TRP A 86 -1.78 -25.74 6.00
CA TRP A 86 -1.74 -24.33 6.34
C TRP A 86 -0.49 -23.98 7.13
N ARG A 87 -0.16 -24.73 8.19
CA ARG A 87 1.06 -24.47 8.98
C ARG A 87 2.33 -24.56 8.14
N ARG A 88 2.46 -25.58 7.28
CA ARG A 88 3.64 -25.70 6.40
C ARG A 88 3.83 -24.47 5.51
N TRP A 89 2.74 -23.88 5.04
CA TRP A 89 2.78 -22.65 4.24
C TRP A 89 2.99 -21.40 5.10
N ALA A 90 2.24 -21.25 6.19
CA ALA A 90 2.19 -20.05 7.00
C ALA A 90 3.41 -19.86 7.93
N GLU A 91 4.04 -20.95 8.36
CA GLU A 91 5.23 -20.95 9.25
C GLU A 91 6.54 -21.13 8.45
N SER A 92 6.50 -20.92 7.14
CA SER A 92 7.69 -20.96 6.29
C SER A 92 7.74 -19.76 5.36
N THR A 93 8.90 -19.49 4.79
CA THR A 93 9.08 -18.43 3.79
C THR A 93 8.47 -18.77 2.44
N ALA A 94 7.86 -19.96 2.28
CA ALA A 94 7.20 -20.36 1.04
C ALA A 94 5.99 -19.48 0.69
N CYS A 95 5.40 -18.81 1.69
CA CYS A 95 4.32 -17.85 1.50
C CYS A 95 4.77 -16.47 1.02
N ASP A 96 6.05 -16.13 1.13
CA ASP A 96 6.59 -14.82 0.78
C ASP A 96 7.21 -14.82 -0.62
N ALA A 97 6.85 -13.85 -1.43
CA ALA A 97 7.44 -13.63 -2.75
C ALA A 97 8.94 -13.33 -2.68
N GLU A 98 9.39 -12.67 -1.60
CA GLU A 98 10.81 -12.39 -1.36
C GLU A 98 11.55 -13.51 -0.64
N GLY A 99 10.82 -14.49 -0.09
CA GLY A 99 11.38 -15.63 0.64
C GLY A 99 12.07 -15.26 1.95
N ARG A 100 11.68 -14.16 2.60
CA ARG A 100 12.32 -13.62 3.80
C ARG A 100 11.48 -13.81 5.06
N LEU A 101 10.16 -13.72 4.93
CA LEU A 101 9.23 -13.71 6.06
C LEU A 101 8.27 -14.90 5.96
N ASP A 102 7.83 -15.39 7.11
CA ASP A 102 6.67 -16.25 7.21
C ASP A 102 5.38 -15.41 7.17
N LEU A 103 4.21 -16.04 7.27
CA LEU A 103 2.95 -15.32 7.18
C LEU A 103 2.77 -14.30 8.31
N TYR A 104 3.28 -14.60 9.50
CA TYR A 104 3.16 -13.72 10.66
C TYR A 104 4.08 -12.50 10.55
N GLY A 105 5.29 -12.69 10.02
CA GLY A 105 6.17 -11.60 9.62
C GLY A 105 5.55 -10.71 8.55
N LEU A 106 4.89 -11.30 7.54
CA LEU A 106 4.16 -10.55 6.51
C LEU A 106 2.98 -9.76 7.09
N GLN A 107 2.24 -10.31 8.07
CA GLN A 107 1.19 -9.57 8.77
C GLN A 107 1.74 -8.36 9.53
N ALA A 108 2.86 -8.54 10.23
CA ALA A 108 3.54 -7.45 10.90
C ALA A 108 4.03 -6.39 9.91
N LEU A 109 4.61 -6.80 8.76
CA LEU A 109 5.06 -5.90 7.71
C LEU A 109 3.90 -5.10 7.11
N ALA A 110 2.79 -5.77 6.78
CA ALA A 110 1.60 -5.12 6.24
C ALA A 110 1.02 -4.11 7.22
N MET A 111 0.88 -4.48 8.50
CA MET A 111 0.37 -3.57 9.52
C MET A 111 1.31 -2.39 9.78
N ARG A 112 2.63 -2.63 9.79
CA ARG A 112 3.64 -1.58 9.88
C ARG A 112 3.47 -0.56 8.75
N ALA A 113 3.33 -1.03 7.51
CA ALA A 113 3.15 -0.18 6.35
C ALA A 113 1.86 0.66 6.44
N VAL A 114 0.76 0.07 6.92
CA VAL A 114 -0.50 0.80 7.14
C VAL A 114 -0.36 1.88 8.23
N VAL A 115 0.35 1.59 9.34
CA VAL A 115 0.53 2.57 10.43
C VAL A 115 1.46 3.71 10.01
N GLU A 116 2.55 3.40 9.31
CA GLU A 116 3.54 4.37 8.88
C GLU A 116 3.07 5.19 7.67
N SER A 117 2.64 4.52 6.60
CA SER A 117 2.36 5.13 5.29
C SER A 117 0.86 5.29 5.01
N GLY A 118 -0.01 4.75 5.85
CA GLY A 118 -1.48 4.84 5.71
C GLY A 118 -2.12 3.71 4.91
N GLU A 119 -1.36 3.08 4.01
CA GLU A 119 -1.83 1.99 3.16
C GLU A 119 -0.67 1.11 2.66
N CYS A 120 -1.01 -0.09 2.19
CA CYS A 120 -0.13 -0.94 1.40
C CYS A 120 -0.93 -1.85 0.46
N PHE A 121 -0.24 -2.47 -0.50
CA PHE A 121 -0.83 -3.42 -1.42
C PHE A 121 -0.21 -4.80 -1.22
N ILE A 122 -1.01 -5.86 -1.23
CA ILE A 122 -0.50 -7.23 -1.20
C ILE A 122 -0.88 -7.92 -2.51
N ARG A 123 0.10 -8.27 -3.33
CA ARG A 123 -0.12 -9.10 -4.51
C ARG A 123 -0.34 -10.55 -4.09
N LEU A 124 -1.39 -11.14 -4.64
CA LEU A 124 -1.61 -12.58 -4.60
C LEU A 124 -0.95 -13.17 -5.84
N LEU A 125 0.07 -14.00 -5.64
CA LEU A 125 0.86 -14.61 -6.71
C LEU A 125 0.64 -16.13 -6.69
N PRO A 126 -0.31 -16.66 -7.46
CA PRO A 126 -0.47 -18.10 -7.63
C PRO A 126 0.83 -18.71 -8.17
N VAL A 127 1.26 -19.80 -7.57
CA VAL A 127 2.43 -20.57 -7.96
C VAL A 127 2.09 -22.05 -7.99
N GLU A 128 2.92 -22.86 -8.63
CA GLU A 128 2.74 -24.30 -8.63
C GLU A 128 2.70 -24.86 -7.20
N VAL A 129 1.76 -25.78 -6.95
CA VAL A 129 1.66 -26.48 -5.68
C VAL A 129 2.82 -27.45 -5.57
N THR A 130 3.60 -27.29 -4.51
CA THR A 130 4.75 -28.16 -4.23
C THR A 130 4.67 -28.68 -2.79
N PRO A 131 5.44 -29.71 -2.42
CA PRO A 131 5.50 -30.16 -1.02
C PRO A 131 5.85 -29.03 -0.03
N ASN A 132 6.69 -28.07 -0.47
CA ASN A 132 7.13 -26.91 0.31
C ASN A 132 6.14 -25.73 0.27
N ASN A 133 5.35 -25.59 -0.81
CA ASN A 133 4.25 -24.64 -0.90
C ASN A 133 2.94 -25.39 -1.23
N PRO A 134 2.29 -26.00 -0.23
CA PRO A 134 1.09 -26.79 -0.45
C PRO A 134 -0.15 -25.95 -0.80
N VAL A 135 -0.10 -24.64 -0.58
CA VAL A 135 -1.20 -23.70 -0.88
C VAL A 135 -1.13 -23.22 -2.34
N GLY A 136 0.06 -23.22 -2.95
CA GLY A 136 0.25 -22.72 -4.31
C GLY A 136 0.09 -21.19 -4.40
N LEU A 137 0.48 -20.46 -3.34
CA LEU A 137 0.34 -19.01 -3.27
C LEU A 137 1.59 -18.38 -2.66
N ARG A 138 2.00 -17.24 -3.19
CA ARG A 138 2.92 -16.30 -2.56
C ARG A 138 2.27 -14.93 -2.41
N LEU A 139 2.66 -14.23 -1.36
CA LEU A 139 2.24 -12.88 -1.05
C LEU A 139 3.42 -11.95 -1.28
N GLN A 140 3.17 -10.82 -1.94
CA GLN A 140 4.16 -9.75 -2.06
C GLN A 140 3.58 -8.48 -1.46
N VAL A 141 4.13 -8.02 -0.34
CA VAL A 141 3.73 -6.75 0.27
C VAL A 141 4.47 -5.63 -0.44
N LEU A 142 3.73 -4.69 -1.02
CA LEU A 142 4.22 -3.55 -1.77
C LEU A 142 3.91 -2.26 -1.01
N GLU A 143 4.90 -1.35 -0.99
CA GLU A 143 4.69 0.02 -0.54
C GLU A 143 3.65 0.74 -1.42
N SER A 144 2.99 1.74 -0.86
CA SER A 144 1.97 2.54 -1.57
C SER A 144 2.50 3.19 -2.85
N ASP A 145 3.78 3.53 -2.90
CA ASP A 145 4.48 4.11 -4.06
C ASP A 145 4.50 3.19 -5.29
N HIS A 146 4.24 1.90 -5.13
CA HIS A 146 4.07 1.02 -6.29
C HIS A 146 2.81 1.36 -7.09
N LEU A 147 1.82 2.05 -6.52
CA LEU A 147 0.65 2.52 -7.27
C LEU A 147 1.01 3.69 -8.16
N ASP A 148 0.74 3.54 -9.45
CA ASP A 148 0.93 4.61 -10.42
C ASP A 148 -0.25 5.59 -10.40
N THR A 149 -0.15 6.54 -9.47
CA THR A 149 -1.13 7.61 -9.30
C THR A 149 -1.25 8.55 -10.50
N SER A 150 -0.33 8.49 -11.48
CA SER A 150 -0.42 9.29 -12.71
C SER A 150 -1.47 8.76 -13.70
N ARG A 151 -1.95 7.52 -13.51
CA ARG A 151 -3.00 6.91 -14.34
C ARG A 151 -4.37 7.46 -13.96
N ILE A 152 -4.88 8.37 -14.80
CA ILE A 152 -6.15 9.07 -14.61
C ILE A 152 -6.89 9.14 -15.95
N GLY A 153 -8.21 8.93 -15.92
CA GLY A 153 -9.08 9.01 -17.09
C GLY A 153 -9.55 7.65 -17.57
N MET A 154 -10.02 7.58 -18.83
CA MET A 154 -10.45 6.32 -19.44
C MET A 154 -9.22 5.59 -19.99
N LEU A 155 -8.82 4.49 -19.34
CA LEU A 155 -7.67 3.68 -19.72
C LEU A 155 -8.16 2.26 -20.03
N ASP A 156 -7.89 1.77 -21.23
CA ASP A 156 -8.37 0.46 -21.72
C ASP A 156 -9.88 0.24 -21.51
N GLY A 157 -10.66 1.31 -21.64
CA GLY A 157 -12.12 1.29 -21.44
C GLY A 157 -12.58 1.33 -19.98
N LEU A 158 -11.66 1.42 -19.02
CA LEU A 158 -11.96 1.50 -17.59
C LEU A 158 -11.74 2.92 -17.04
N ALA A 159 -12.73 3.42 -16.30
CA ALA A 159 -12.61 4.68 -15.59
C ALA A 159 -11.57 4.53 -14.47
N THR A 160 -10.41 5.17 -14.64
CA THR A 160 -9.28 5.09 -13.72
C THR A 160 -9.09 6.41 -12.99
N LEU A 161 -8.96 6.33 -11.67
CA LEU A 161 -8.68 7.46 -10.80
C LEU A 161 -7.46 7.12 -9.93
N ASN A 162 -6.41 7.92 -10.03
CA ASN A 162 -5.17 7.79 -9.25
C ASN A 162 -4.59 6.37 -9.26
N GLY A 163 -4.55 5.71 -10.42
CA GLY A 163 -4.02 4.35 -10.53
C GLY A 163 -5.00 3.23 -10.17
N ILE A 164 -6.23 3.55 -9.79
CA ILE A 164 -7.27 2.54 -9.50
C ILE A 164 -8.37 2.64 -10.55
N ALA A 165 -8.55 1.57 -11.32
CA ALA A 165 -9.70 1.41 -12.20
C ALA A 165 -10.93 1.05 -11.36
N LEU A 166 -12.03 1.75 -11.55
CA LEU A 166 -13.25 1.62 -10.76
C LEU A 166 -14.44 1.25 -11.66
N ASP A 167 -15.39 0.49 -11.12
CA ASP A 167 -16.71 0.33 -11.72
C ASP A 167 -17.63 1.53 -11.43
N ASP A 168 -18.85 1.49 -11.96
CA ASP A 168 -19.84 2.55 -11.79
C ASP A 168 -20.26 2.76 -10.31
N ALA A 169 -20.10 1.74 -9.46
CA ALA A 169 -20.37 1.80 -8.03
C ALA A 169 -19.14 2.26 -7.20
N GLY A 170 -17.98 2.43 -7.84
CA GLY A 170 -16.72 2.78 -7.19
C GLY A 170 -15.96 1.60 -6.58
N ALA A 171 -16.29 0.36 -6.94
CA ALA A 171 -15.50 -0.81 -6.56
C ALA A 171 -14.26 -0.94 -7.44
N PRO A 172 -13.09 -1.31 -6.87
CA PRO A 172 -11.87 -1.48 -7.64
C PRO A 172 -11.96 -2.67 -8.60
N LEU A 173 -11.67 -2.43 -9.88
CA LEU A 173 -11.56 -3.43 -10.94
C LEU A 173 -10.10 -3.83 -11.19
N ALA A 174 -9.19 -2.85 -11.15
CA ALA A 174 -7.76 -3.08 -11.31
C ALA A 174 -6.91 -2.00 -10.64
N TYR A 175 -5.66 -2.33 -10.35
CA TYR A 175 -4.65 -1.43 -9.81
C TYR A 175 -3.48 -1.33 -10.80
N TRP A 176 -3.12 -0.12 -11.19
CA TRP A 176 -1.94 0.16 -12.00
C TRP A 176 -0.70 0.14 -11.11
N LEU A 177 0.03 -0.97 -11.08
CA LEU A 177 1.20 -1.11 -10.20
C LEU A 177 2.49 -1.16 -11.01
N PHE A 178 3.52 -0.48 -10.53
CA PHE A 178 4.87 -0.61 -11.03
C PHE A 178 5.47 -1.95 -10.59
N HIS A 179 6.15 -2.64 -11.51
CA HIS A 179 6.83 -3.89 -11.19
C HIS A 179 8.04 -3.69 -10.27
N ARG A 180 8.62 -2.48 -10.28
CA ARG A 180 9.73 -2.07 -9.42
C ARG A 180 9.36 -0.78 -8.70
N HIS A 181 9.84 -0.62 -7.48
CA HIS A 181 9.60 0.59 -6.72
C HIS A 181 10.10 1.81 -7.50
N PRO A 182 9.27 2.83 -7.78
CA PRO A 182 9.66 3.93 -8.67
C PRO A 182 10.78 4.82 -8.09
N GLY A 183 10.95 4.81 -6.77
CA GLY A 183 12.08 5.45 -6.08
C GLY A 183 13.36 4.61 -6.04
N ALA A 184 13.37 3.37 -6.57
CA ALA A 184 14.58 2.55 -6.60
C ALA A 184 15.52 3.00 -7.71
N TRP A 185 16.77 3.26 -7.35
CA TRP A 185 17.84 3.52 -8.31
C TRP A 185 18.57 2.22 -8.65
N TRP A 186 18.56 1.83 -9.93
CA TRP A 186 19.32 0.68 -10.43
C TRP A 186 20.22 1.11 -11.59
N PRO A 187 21.55 1.14 -11.42
CA PRO A 187 22.48 1.54 -12.48
C PRO A 187 22.30 0.69 -13.74
N GLY A 188 22.19 1.34 -14.91
CA GLY A 188 22.13 0.66 -16.21
C GLY A 188 20.81 -0.03 -16.55
N MET A 189 19.86 -0.10 -15.62
CA MET A 189 18.48 -0.43 -15.94
C MET A 189 17.78 0.87 -16.34
N PRO A 190 17.10 0.91 -17.48
CA PRO A 190 16.27 2.06 -17.77
C PRO A 190 15.16 2.07 -16.67
N GLY A 191 14.64 3.25 -16.29
CA GLY A 191 13.76 3.50 -15.12
C GLY A 191 12.53 2.59 -14.91
N PRO A 192 11.57 2.91 -14.02
CA PRO A 192 10.35 2.12 -13.88
C PRO A 192 9.50 2.26 -15.16
N TRP A 193 9.79 1.47 -16.19
CA TRP A 193 9.02 1.50 -17.43
C TRP A 193 7.75 0.72 -17.24
N ALA A 194 6.66 1.47 -17.31
CA ALA A 194 5.28 1.02 -17.32
C ALA A 194 4.81 0.37 -16.01
N SER A 195 3.86 1.04 -15.38
CA SER A 195 2.86 0.35 -14.57
C SER A 195 1.96 -0.49 -15.47
N GLU A 196 1.51 -1.61 -14.91
CA GLU A 196 0.58 -2.53 -15.58
C GLU A 196 -0.71 -2.64 -14.76
N PRO A 197 -1.87 -2.79 -15.42
CA PRO A 197 -3.12 -3.00 -14.72
C PRO A 197 -3.17 -4.43 -14.20
N ILE A 198 -3.29 -4.57 -12.88
CA ILE A 198 -3.46 -5.86 -12.22
C ILE A 198 -4.89 -5.98 -11.71
N PRO A 199 -5.61 -7.08 -12.00
CA PRO A 199 -6.98 -7.27 -11.53
C PRO A 199 -7.10 -7.12 -10.02
N ALA A 200 -8.16 -6.45 -9.55
CA ALA A 200 -8.38 -6.24 -8.13
C ALA A 200 -8.54 -7.55 -7.33
N ARG A 201 -8.97 -8.64 -7.98
CA ARG A 201 -9.01 -9.99 -7.38
C ARG A 201 -7.63 -10.52 -6.95
N ASP A 202 -6.56 -10.00 -7.55
CA ASP A 202 -5.17 -10.44 -7.33
C ASP A 202 -4.39 -9.46 -6.44
N VAL A 203 -5.08 -8.46 -5.87
CA VAL A 203 -4.49 -7.41 -5.02
C VAL A 203 -5.36 -7.16 -3.79
N LEU A 204 -4.76 -7.26 -2.61
CA LEU A 204 -5.37 -6.74 -1.39
C LEU A 204 -4.88 -5.31 -1.17
N HIS A 205 -5.76 -4.33 -1.29
CA HIS A 205 -5.48 -2.95 -0.90
C HIS A 205 -5.84 -2.77 0.57
N LEU A 206 -4.82 -2.73 1.43
CA LEU A 206 -4.98 -2.60 2.87
C LEU A 206 -4.86 -1.14 3.28
N TYR A 207 -5.97 -0.58 3.76
CA TYR A 207 -6.04 0.77 4.29
C TYR A 207 -7.22 0.88 5.25
N ARG A 208 -7.23 1.92 6.08
CA ARG A 208 -8.36 2.21 6.97
C ARG A 208 -9.40 3.06 6.25
N LYS A 209 -10.47 2.45 5.75
CA LYS A 209 -11.63 3.17 5.23
C LYS A 209 -12.37 3.87 6.38
N ARG A 210 -12.52 5.20 6.30
CA ARG A 210 -13.23 6.03 7.30
C ARG A 210 -14.55 6.60 6.79
N ARG A 211 -14.77 6.60 5.47
CA ARG A 211 -15.96 7.05 4.76
C ARG A 211 -16.09 6.22 3.49
#